data_AF-A0A1V9V8X8-F1
#
_entry.id   AF-A0A1V9V8X8-F1
#
_cell.length_a   1.000
_cell.length_b   1.000
_cell.length_c   1.000
_cell.angle_alpha   90.00
_cell.angle_beta   90.00
_cell.angle_gamma   90.00
#
_symmetry.space_group_name_H-M   'P 1'
#
loop_
_entity.id
_entity.type
_entity.pdbx_description
1 polymer ?
#
loop_
_entity_poly.entity_id
_entity_poly.type
_entity_poly.pdbx_seq_one_letter_code
_entity_poly.pdbx_strand_id
1 'polypeptide(L)'
;KFKNELSKRPEVKDNKYPWYAMSRYGSGYSDDFKKNKIFWAGMSNANNFLYSSSEIYINDKGFLLTGESLKYILALLNSKLCFYYYKFDGIRLATGWEFKKFKVEEIPIPKIDEESQKPFIKLVDEILEAKQKIKDYKPLLDEAIKNNNFDREIALKKELENLENICTTNEKTIDQMVYKLYDLTPDEIKIVEGV
;
A
#
# COMPACT_ATOMS: atom_id res chain seq x y z
N LYS A 1 11.14 19.94 37.34
CA LYS A 1 11.53 18.64 36.77
C LYS A 1 11.72 18.70 35.25
N PHE A 2 10.71 19.09 34.46
CA PHE A 2 10.77 19.03 32.98
C PHE A 2 11.35 20.25 32.25
N LYS A 3 11.73 21.32 32.98
CA LYS A 3 12.20 22.59 32.37
C LYS A 3 13.35 22.39 31.38
N ASN A 4 14.37 21.59 31.75
CA ASN A 4 15.54 21.38 30.89
C ASN A 4 15.23 20.66 29.57
N GLU A 5 14.22 19.80 29.56
CA GLU A 5 13.76 19.09 28.35
C GLU A 5 12.86 20.00 27.51
N LEU A 6 11.85 20.61 28.14
CA LEU A 6 10.88 21.47 27.46
C LEU A 6 11.49 22.76 26.90
N SER A 7 12.56 23.28 27.50
CA SER A 7 13.31 24.44 26.99
C SER A 7 14.10 24.14 25.71
N LYS A 8 14.28 22.87 25.33
CA LYS A 8 14.98 22.50 24.09
C LYS A 8 14.08 22.54 22.85
N ARG A 9 12.77 22.65 23.03
CA ARG A 9 11.79 22.70 21.93
C ARG A 9 12.05 23.91 21.04
N PRO A 10 11.98 23.78 19.69
CA PRO A 10 12.26 24.88 18.78
C PRO A 10 11.42 26.13 19.04
N GLU A 11 10.14 26.01 19.39
CA GLU A 11 9.32 27.20 19.62
C GLU A 11 9.66 27.94 20.92
N VAL A 12 10.30 27.25 21.88
CA VAL A 12 10.83 27.86 23.10
C VAL A 12 12.19 28.52 22.84
N LYS A 13 13.02 27.90 21.98
CA LYS A 13 14.29 28.49 21.51
C LYS A 13 14.08 29.74 20.65
N ASP A 14 13.03 29.74 19.84
CA ASP A 14 12.61 30.88 19.01
C ASP A 14 11.83 31.94 19.80
N ASN A 15 11.70 31.77 21.12
CA ASN A 15 10.98 32.66 22.03
C ASN A 15 9.50 32.89 21.65
N LYS A 16 8.90 31.99 20.86
CA LYS A 16 7.48 32.03 20.47
C LYS A 16 6.56 31.62 21.62
N TYR A 17 7.02 30.72 22.49
CA TYR A 17 6.27 30.26 23.65
C TYR A 17 7.19 30.12 24.88
N PRO A 18 6.68 30.39 26.09
CA PRO A 18 7.43 30.09 27.31
C PRO A 18 7.60 28.57 27.47
N TRP A 19 8.65 28.14 28.16
CA TRP A 19 9.01 26.72 28.30
C TRP A 19 7.90 25.84 28.89
N TYR A 20 6.97 26.41 29.65
CA TYR A 20 5.83 25.73 30.26
C TYR A 20 4.57 25.69 29.39
N ALA A 21 4.53 26.43 28.27
CA ALA A 21 3.37 26.44 27.39
C ALA A 21 3.30 25.14 26.56
N MET A 22 2.08 24.66 26.36
CA MET A 22 1.81 23.61 25.38
C MET A 22 1.98 24.21 23.99
N SER A 23 2.84 23.61 23.19
CA SER A 23 3.06 23.98 21.80
C SER A 23 2.85 22.72 20.96
N ARG A 24 2.19 22.88 19.82
CA ARG A 24 2.10 21.81 18.82
C ARG A 24 3.34 21.94 17.97
N TYR A 25 4.35 21.15 18.29
CA TYR A 25 5.49 20.97 17.41
C TYR A 25 4.99 20.60 16.02
N GLY A 26 5.44 21.33 15.00
CA GLY A 26 5.18 20.95 13.61
C GLY A 26 5.56 19.49 13.43
N SER A 27 4.67 18.69 12.83
CA SER A 27 4.80 17.25 12.70
C SER A 27 6.20 16.84 12.25
N GLY A 28 6.99 16.22 13.13
CA GLY A 28 8.33 15.71 12.76
C GLY A 28 8.32 14.66 11.64
N TYR A 29 7.12 14.19 11.26
CA TYR A 29 6.88 13.27 10.15
C TYR A 29 6.51 13.99 8.84
N SER A 30 6.55 15.34 8.75
CA SER A 30 6.17 16.06 7.54
C SER A 30 7.03 15.65 6.32
N ASP A 31 8.30 15.35 6.54
CA ASP A 31 9.19 14.88 5.47
C ASP A 31 8.92 13.42 5.07
N ASP A 32 8.20 12.64 5.87
CA ASP A 32 7.81 11.28 5.51
C ASP A 32 6.84 11.26 4.32
N PHE A 33 6.08 12.35 4.11
CA PHE A 33 5.24 12.50 2.91
C PHE A 33 6.05 12.63 1.62
N LYS A 34 7.36 12.94 1.68
CA LYS A 34 8.23 13.00 0.49
C LYS A 34 8.92 11.67 0.20
N LYS A 35 9.01 10.78 1.19
CA LYS A 35 9.66 9.47 1.06
C LYS A 35 8.80 8.50 0.24
N ASN A 36 9.43 7.45 -0.27
CA ASN A 36 8.70 6.28 -0.74
C ASN A 36 7.90 5.68 0.41
N LYS A 37 6.64 5.32 0.15
CA LYS A 37 5.70 4.93 1.20
C LYS A 37 4.60 4.02 0.68
N ILE A 38 4.06 3.23 1.59
CA ILE A 38 2.79 2.52 1.41
C ILE A 38 1.69 3.33 2.11
N PHE A 39 0.55 3.48 1.45
CA PHE A 39 -0.66 4.09 1.99
C PHE A 39 -1.79 3.09 2.05
N TRP A 40 -2.68 3.25 3.01
CA TRP A 40 -3.97 2.56 3.01
C TRP A 40 -5.04 3.41 3.68
N ALA A 41 -6.29 3.17 3.30
CA ALA A 41 -7.43 3.76 4.00
C ALA A 41 -7.74 2.94 5.24
N GLY A 42 -8.10 3.61 6.33
CA GLY A 42 -8.41 2.96 7.60
C GLY A 42 -9.64 2.07 7.57
N MET A 43 -10.48 2.12 6.53
CA MET A 43 -11.65 1.25 6.38
C MET A 43 -11.69 0.70 4.94
N SER A 44 -11.90 -0.60 4.80
CA SER A 44 -12.01 -1.26 3.50
C SER A 44 -12.70 -2.62 3.58
N ASN A 45 -13.25 -3.06 2.45
CA ASN A 45 -13.81 -4.42 2.29
C ASN A 45 -12.78 -5.43 1.76
N ALA A 46 -11.60 -4.97 1.33
CA ALA A 46 -10.52 -5.77 0.76
C ALA A 46 -9.16 -5.16 1.11
N ASN A 47 -8.06 -5.84 0.77
CA ASN A 47 -6.74 -5.23 0.78
C ASN A 47 -6.75 -3.93 -0.03
N ASN A 48 -6.16 -2.88 0.54
CA ASN A 48 -6.18 -1.54 -0.03
C ASN A 48 -4.85 -0.82 0.17
N PHE A 49 -3.73 -1.56 0.11
CA PHE A 49 -2.40 -1.00 0.29
C PHE A 49 -1.85 -0.53 -1.06
N LEU A 50 -1.42 0.73 -1.13
CA LEU A 50 -0.91 1.38 -2.34
C LEU A 50 0.51 1.88 -2.12
N TYR A 51 1.39 1.69 -3.11
CA TYR A 51 2.71 2.28 -3.10
C TYR A 51 2.70 3.65 -3.79
N SER A 52 3.45 4.60 -3.24
CA SER A 52 3.71 5.89 -3.89
C SER A 52 5.11 6.40 -3.60
N SER A 53 5.78 6.86 -4.64
CA SER A 53 7.02 7.65 -4.56
C SER A 53 6.75 9.16 -4.59
N SER A 54 5.55 9.59 -4.94
CA SER A 54 5.18 11.00 -5.05
C SER A 54 4.79 11.59 -3.70
N GLU A 55 5.02 12.90 -3.55
CA GLU A 55 4.52 13.65 -2.39
C GLU A 55 3.00 13.77 -2.45
N ILE A 56 2.32 13.03 -1.57
CA ILE A 56 0.85 12.96 -1.50
C ILE A 56 0.44 13.12 -0.04
N TYR A 57 -0.59 13.93 0.18
CA TYR A 57 -1.19 14.17 1.49
C TYR A 57 -2.50 13.40 1.62
N ILE A 58 -2.73 12.84 2.80
CA ILE A 58 -3.93 12.06 3.12
C ILE A 58 -4.71 12.73 4.24
N ASN A 59 -6.01 12.44 4.31
CA ASN A 59 -6.84 12.88 5.43
C ASN A 59 -6.51 12.08 6.72
N ASP A 60 -7.17 12.43 7.82
CA ASP A 60 -6.99 11.78 9.13
C ASP A 60 -7.42 10.30 9.18
N LYS A 61 -8.07 9.79 8.12
CA LYS A 61 -8.50 8.39 7.99
C LYS A 61 -7.57 7.54 7.12
N GLY A 62 -6.49 8.14 6.60
CA GLY A 62 -5.43 7.41 5.92
C GLY A 62 -4.26 7.12 6.85
N PHE A 63 -3.53 6.06 6.55
CA PHE A 63 -2.28 5.73 7.21
C PHE A 63 -1.15 5.64 6.18
N LEU A 64 0.08 5.86 6.64
CA LEU A 64 1.29 5.76 5.83
C LEU A 64 2.34 4.90 6.53
N LEU A 65 3.10 4.16 5.74
CA LEU A 65 4.26 3.39 6.16
C LEU A 65 5.46 3.79 5.29
N THR A 66 6.51 4.29 5.92
CA THR A 66 7.83 4.52 5.32
C THR A 66 8.84 3.51 5.86
N GLY A 67 9.90 3.25 5.11
CA GLY A 67 10.93 2.30 5.53
C GLY A 67 11.63 1.64 4.35
N GLU A 68 12.26 0.51 4.63
CA GLU A 68 12.97 -0.32 3.68
C GLU A 68 12.08 -1.44 3.14
N SER A 69 12.48 -2.07 2.03
CA SER A 69 11.78 -3.22 1.44
C SER A 69 10.28 -3.03 1.18
N LEU A 70 9.84 -1.78 0.95
CA LEU A 70 8.42 -1.43 0.84
C LEU A 70 7.70 -2.24 -0.24
N LYS A 71 8.33 -2.50 -1.39
CA LYS A 71 7.70 -3.28 -2.46
C LYS A 71 7.51 -4.75 -2.07
N TYR A 72 8.45 -5.33 -1.33
CA TYR A 72 8.29 -6.68 -0.77
C TYR A 72 7.16 -6.72 0.25
N ILE A 73 7.14 -5.76 1.19
CA ILE A 73 6.06 -5.64 2.18
C ILE A 73 4.70 -5.44 1.49
N LEU A 74 4.64 -4.61 0.44
CA LEU A 74 3.44 -4.37 -0.35
C LEU A 74 2.92 -5.65 -1.01
N ALA A 75 3.80 -6.50 -1.52
CA ALA A 75 3.43 -7.80 -2.11
C ALA A 75 2.70 -8.68 -1.09
N LEU A 76 3.25 -8.79 0.13
CA LEU A 76 2.66 -9.59 1.19
C LEU A 76 1.34 -8.97 1.66
N LEU A 77 1.32 -7.67 1.98
CA LEU A 77 0.13 -6.98 2.48
C LEU A 77 -1.06 -7.05 1.52
N ASN A 78 -0.82 -7.10 0.21
CA ASN A 78 -1.88 -7.26 -0.78
C ASN A 78 -2.22 -8.72 -1.13
N SER A 79 -1.49 -9.70 -0.59
CA SER A 79 -1.79 -11.13 -0.80
C SER A 79 -3.10 -11.56 -0.16
N LYS A 80 -3.72 -12.59 -0.74
CA LYS A 80 -4.92 -13.22 -0.17
C LYS A 80 -4.68 -13.78 1.22
N LEU A 81 -3.51 -14.36 1.47
CA LEU A 81 -3.16 -14.92 2.78
C LEU A 81 -3.17 -13.86 3.88
N CYS A 82 -2.52 -12.72 3.64
CA CYS A 82 -2.48 -11.63 4.63
C CYS A 82 -3.88 -11.07 4.89
N PHE A 83 -4.73 -10.95 3.87
CA PHE A 83 -6.13 -10.55 4.08
C PHE A 83 -6.94 -11.61 4.84
N TYR A 84 -6.72 -12.88 4.52
CA TYR A 84 -7.33 -14.00 5.23
C TYR A 84 -6.96 -13.95 6.71
N TYR A 85 -5.68 -13.84 7.05
CA TYR A 85 -5.21 -13.67 8.42
C TYR A 85 -5.83 -12.44 9.10
N TYR A 86 -5.86 -11.30 8.40
CA TYR A 86 -6.46 -10.07 8.95
C TYR A 86 -7.94 -10.23 9.28
N LYS A 87 -8.69 -11.08 8.56
CA LYS A 87 -10.10 -11.37 8.87
C LYS A 87 -10.30 -12.13 10.19
N PHE A 88 -9.26 -12.71 10.80
CA PHE A 88 -9.39 -13.37 12.10
C PHE A 88 -9.19 -12.42 13.27
N ASP A 89 -8.17 -11.56 13.18
CA ASP A 89 -7.72 -10.71 14.29
C ASP A 89 -7.99 -9.20 14.06
N GLY A 90 -8.44 -8.84 12.88
CA GLY A 90 -8.76 -7.47 12.50
C GLY A 90 -10.02 -6.93 13.18
N ILE A 91 -10.20 -5.61 13.10
CA ILE A 91 -11.36 -4.94 13.67
C ILE A 91 -12.52 -5.03 12.67
N ARG A 92 -13.56 -5.78 13.02
CA ARG A 92 -14.74 -5.95 12.19
C ARG A 92 -15.68 -4.75 12.30
N LEU A 93 -16.11 -4.21 11.16
CA LEU A 93 -17.18 -3.22 11.06
C LEU A 93 -18.49 -3.87 10.58
N ALA A 94 -19.60 -3.13 10.61
CA ALA A 94 -20.88 -3.58 10.06
C ALA A 94 -20.73 -4.05 8.60
N THR A 95 -19.98 -3.28 7.80
CA THR A 95 -19.54 -3.65 6.46
C THR A 95 -18.04 -3.45 6.35
N GLY A 96 -17.29 -4.54 6.17
CA GLY A 96 -15.85 -4.50 5.97
C GLY A 96 -15.02 -4.56 7.24
N TRP A 97 -13.81 -4.00 7.16
CA TRP A 97 -12.77 -4.10 8.17
C TRP A 97 -12.11 -2.73 8.39
N GLU A 98 -11.71 -2.46 9.63
CA GLU A 98 -10.98 -1.25 9.99
C GLU A 98 -9.47 -1.54 10.13
N PHE A 99 -8.67 -1.03 9.21
CA PHE A 99 -7.22 -1.19 9.13
C PHE A 99 -6.47 -0.16 9.98
N LYS A 100 -6.58 -0.26 11.31
CA LYS A 100 -5.81 0.57 12.24
C LYS A 100 -4.32 0.26 12.17
N LYS A 101 -3.48 1.29 12.34
CA LYS A 101 -2.00 1.17 12.41
C LYS A 101 -1.54 0.00 13.29
N PHE A 102 -1.95 -0.05 14.55
CA PHE A 102 -1.47 -1.07 15.49
C PHE A 102 -1.84 -2.50 15.06
N LYS A 103 -3.00 -2.69 14.40
CA LYS A 103 -3.39 -4.01 13.86
C LYS A 103 -2.62 -4.38 12.61
N VAL A 104 -2.31 -3.42 11.74
CA VAL A 104 -1.47 -3.67 10.57
C VAL A 104 -0.04 -4.01 10.99
N GLU A 105 0.48 -3.40 12.05
CA GLU A 105 1.80 -3.69 12.64
C GLU A 105 1.91 -5.11 13.23
N GLU A 106 0.79 -5.74 13.59
CA GLU A 106 0.73 -7.12 14.11
C GLU A 106 0.76 -8.19 13.00
N ILE A 107 0.62 -7.80 11.72
CA ILE A 107 0.68 -8.76 10.61
C ILE A 107 2.10 -9.35 10.54
N PRO A 108 2.26 -10.69 10.64
CA PRO A 108 3.58 -11.30 10.64
C PRO A 108 4.17 -11.23 9.22
N ILE A 109 5.23 -10.45 9.03
CA ILE A 109 5.97 -10.34 7.77
C ILE A 109 7.31 -11.09 7.89
N PRO A 110 7.51 -12.21 7.17
CA PRO A 110 8.77 -12.95 7.17
C PRO A 110 9.94 -12.08 6.75
N LYS A 111 11.02 -12.14 7.53
CA LYS A 111 12.29 -11.51 7.21
C LYS A 111 13.13 -12.48 6.38
N ILE A 112 13.24 -12.19 5.10
CA ILE A 112 14.08 -12.94 4.16
C ILE A 112 15.20 -12.04 3.63
N ASP A 113 16.26 -12.64 3.10
CA ASP A 113 17.40 -11.92 2.53
C ASP A 113 17.00 -11.11 1.28
N GLU A 114 17.81 -10.11 0.94
CA GLU A 114 17.52 -9.20 -0.18
C GLU A 114 17.41 -9.91 -1.53
N GLU A 115 18.18 -10.97 -1.78
CA GLU A 115 18.11 -11.73 -3.04
C GLU A 115 16.76 -12.44 -3.16
N SER A 116 16.29 -13.05 -2.07
CA SER A 116 14.97 -13.69 -2.00
C SER A 116 13.80 -12.71 -2.10
N GLN A 117 14.00 -11.43 -1.79
CA GLN A 117 12.98 -10.39 -1.99
C GLN A 117 12.84 -9.95 -3.46
N LYS A 118 13.91 -10.04 -4.27
CA LYS A 118 13.92 -9.54 -5.67
C LYS A 118 12.78 -10.08 -6.54
N PRO A 119 12.42 -11.38 -6.49
CA PRO A 119 11.30 -11.90 -7.28
C PRO A 119 9.97 -11.20 -6.96
N PHE A 120 9.67 -10.94 -5.68
CA PHE A 120 8.47 -10.19 -5.28
C PHE A 120 8.51 -8.76 -5.77
N ILE A 121 9.65 -8.09 -5.57
CA ILE A 121 9.84 -6.69 -5.96
C ILE A 121 9.65 -6.52 -7.47
N LYS A 122 10.20 -7.45 -8.27
CA LYS A 122 10.05 -7.45 -9.74
C LYS A 122 8.59 -7.55 -10.15
N LEU A 123 7.82 -8.48 -9.59
CA LEU A 123 6.40 -8.63 -9.91
C LEU A 123 5.59 -7.39 -9.51
N VAL A 124 5.90 -6.80 -8.35
CA VAL A 124 5.29 -5.54 -7.92
C VAL A 124 5.61 -4.40 -8.88
N ASP A 125 6.85 -4.30 -9.35
CA ASP A 125 7.23 -3.28 -10.33
C ASP A 125 6.48 -3.41 -11.64
N GLU A 126 6.37 -4.64 -12.17
CA GLU A 126 5.57 -4.92 -13.37
C GLU A 126 4.08 -4.55 -13.17
N ILE A 127 3.51 -4.83 -11.99
CA ILE A 127 2.13 -4.44 -11.65
C ILE A 127 1.99 -2.91 -11.59
N LEU A 128 2.93 -2.22 -10.95
CA LEU A 128 2.89 -0.76 -10.82
C LEU A 128 3.01 -0.07 -12.18
N GLU A 129 3.92 -0.54 -13.02
CA GLU A 129 4.07 -0.05 -14.40
C GLU A 129 2.80 -0.29 -15.23
N ALA A 130 2.21 -1.49 -15.14
CA ALA A 130 0.97 -1.81 -15.84
C ALA A 130 -0.20 -0.93 -15.36
N LYS A 131 -0.37 -0.76 -14.05
CA LYS A 131 -1.42 0.11 -13.48
C LYS A 131 -1.23 1.57 -13.87
N GLN A 132 0.02 2.04 -14.00
CA GLN A 132 0.31 3.39 -14.50
C GLN A 132 -0.09 3.53 -15.98
N LYS A 133 0.29 2.59 -16.85
CA LYS A 133 -0.14 2.59 -18.27
C LYS A 133 -1.66 2.56 -18.42
N ILE A 134 -2.35 1.73 -17.63
CA ILE A 134 -3.83 1.67 -17.62
C ILE A 134 -4.42 3.04 -17.31
N LYS A 135 -3.87 3.75 -16.31
CA LYS A 135 -4.32 5.10 -15.95
C LYS A 135 -4.12 6.08 -17.11
N ASP A 136 -3.00 5.99 -17.82
CA ASP A 136 -2.67 6.90 -18.92
C ASP A 136 -3.47 6.59 -20.20
N TYR A 137 -3.84 5.34 -20.43
CA TYR A 137 -4.60 4.92 -21.61
C TYR A 137 -6.12 5.12 -21.50
N LYS A 138 -6.67 5.15 -20.29
CA LYS A 138 -8.12 5.40 -20.08
C LYS A 138 -8.60 6.72 -20.73
N PRO A 139 -7.96 7.88 -20.50
CA PRO A 139 -8.34 9.12 -21.18
C PRO A 139 -8.20 9.07 -22.71
N LEU A 140 -7.19 8.36 -23.21
CA LEU A 140 -6.96 8.21 -24.66
C LEU A 140 -8.06 7.34 -25.31
N LEU A 141 -8.57 6.35 -24.58
CA LEU A 141 -9.70 5.53 -25.01
C LEU A 141 -10.97 6.37 -25.06
N ASP A 142 -11.23 7.17 -24.02
CA ASP A 142 -12.40 8.07 -23.98
C ASP A 142 -12.38 9.07 -25.15
N GLU A 143 -11.20 9.60 -25.48
CA GLU A 143 -11.00 10.47 -26.65
C GLU A 143 -11.26 9.74 -27.97
N ALA A 144 -10.77 8.51 -28.12
CA ALA A 144 -10.98 7.71 -29.33
C ALA A 144 -12.46 7.40 -29.56
N ILE A 145 -13.20 7.06 -28.50
CA ILE A 145 -14.64 6.83 -28.52
C ILE A 145 -15.38 8.11 -28.95
N LYS A 146 -15.04 9.25 -28.35
CA LYS A 146 -15.68 10.54 -28.67
C LYS A 146 -15.48 10.94 -30.13
N ASN A 147 -14.31 10.63 -30.69
CA ASN A 147 -13.95 10.96 -32.07
C ASN A 147 -14.38 9.88 -33.08
N ASN A 148 -15.09 8.83 -32.65
CA ASN A 148 -15.48 7.66 -33.47
C ASN A 148 -14.31 7.00 -34.23
N ASN A 149 -13.12 6.99 -33.62
CA ASN A 149 -11.95 6.33 -34.19
C ASN A 149 -11.90 4.87 -33.75
N PHE A 150 -12.63 4.02 -34.48
CA PHE A 150 -12.80 2.60 -34.15
C PHE A 150 -11.48 1.82 -34.12
N ASP A 151 -10.56 2.07 -35.04
CA ASP A 151 -9.26 1.38 -35.08
C ASP A 151 -8.44 1.64 -33.81
N ARG A 152 -8.40 2.91 -33.37
CA ARG A 152 -7.70 3.32 -32.15
C ARG A 152 -8.40 2.78 -30.90
N GLU A 153 -9.74 2.76 -30.89
CA GLU A 153 -10.53 2.19 -29.80
C GLU A 153 -10.22 0.71 -29.60
N ILE A 154 -10.25 -0.09 -30.68
CA ILE A 154 -9.99 -1.54 -30.63
C ILE A 154 -8.57 -1.81 -30.13
N ALA A 155 -7.58 -1.07 -30.64
CA ALA A 155 -6.19 -1.22 -30.22
C ALA A 155 -5.99 -0.91 -28.73
N LEU A 156 -6.58 0.18 -28.23
CA LEU A 156 -6.48 0.57 -26.82
C LEU A 156 -7.20 -0.41 -25.89
N LYS A 157 -8.39 -0.91 -26.29
CA LYS A 157 -9.11 -1.93 -25.50
C LYS A 157 -8.30 -3.22 -25.34
N LYS A 158 -7.70 -3.70 -26.43
CA LYS A 158 -6.85 -4.89 -26.41
C LYS A 158 -5.62 -4.69 -25.52
N GLU A 159 -5.00 -3.52 -25.59
CA GLU A 159 -3.83 -3.22 -24.77
C GLU A 159 -4.19 -3.11 -23.28
N LEU A 160 -5.32 -2.48 -22.95
CA LEU A 160 -5.84 -2.43 -21.57
C LEU A 160 -6.12 -3.83 -21.01
N GLU A 161 -6.76 -4.70 -21.81
CA GLU A 161 -7.00 -6.09 -21.44
C GLU A 161 -5.68 -6.85 -21.18
N ASN A 162 -4.66 -6.66 -22.03
CA ASN A 162 -3.34 -7.24 -21.81
C ASN A 162 -2.73 -6.77 -20.48
N LEU A 163 -2.79 -5.47 -20.17
CA LEU A 163 -2.26 -4.90 -18.94
C LEU A 163 -3.00 -5.41 -17.69
N GLU A 164 -4.33 -5.56 -17.76
CA GLU A 164 -5.14 -6.14 -16.69
C GLU A 164 -4.82 -7.63 -16.47
N ASN A 165 -4.56 -8.37 -17.55
CA ASN A 165 -4.12 -9.76 -17.47
C ASN A 165 -2.72 -9.91 -16.84
N ILE A 166 -1.79 -9.01 -17.16
CA ILE A 166 -0.47 -8.94 -16.52
C ILE A 166 -0.64 -8.72 -15.01
N CYS A 167 -1.45 -7.74 -14.60
CA CYS A 167 -1.71 -7.48 -13.19
C CYS A 167 -2.27 -8.71 -12.48
N THR A 168 -3.33 -9.32 -13.04
CA THR A 168 -4.00 -10.48 -12.45
C THR A 168 -3.06 -11.69 -12.34
N THR A 169 -2.23 -11.92 -13.34
CA THR A 169 -1.28 -13.05 -13.37
C THR A 169 -0.17 -12.87 -12.35
N ASN A 170 0.37 -11.65 -12.24
CA ASN A 170 1.41 -11.33 -11.28
C ASN A 170 0.88 -11.36 -9.85
N GLU A 171 -0.33 -10.84 -9.60
CA GLU A 171 -1.00 -10.93 -8.29
C GLU A 171 -1.20 -12.40 -7.87
N LYS A 172 -1.67 -13.27 -8.76
CA LYS A 172 -1.77 -14.72 -8.50
C LYS A 172 -0.40 -15.37 -8.24
N THR A 173 0.63 -14.96 -8.95
CA THR A 173 1.99 -15.48 -8.77
C THR A 173 2.55 -15.08 -7.40
N ILE A 174 2.31 -13.83 -6.98
CA ILE A 174 2.65 -13.35 -5.64
C ILE A 174 1.92 -14.19 -4.59
N ASP A 175 0.61 -14.44 -4.73
CA ASP A 175 -0.14 -15.28 -3.79
C ASP A 175 0.51 -16.67 -3.64
N GLN A 176 0.87 -17.33 -4.75
CA GLN A 176 1.55 -18.63 -4.71
C GLN A 176 2.93 -18.59 -4.04
N MET A 177 3.68 -17.51 -4.24
CA MET A 177 4.98 -17.31 -3.58
C MET A 177 4.81 -17.05 -2.09
N VAL A 178 3.78 -16.30 -1.70
CA VAL A 178 3.41 -16.05 -0.30
C VAL A 178 3.00 -17.36 0.37
N TYR A 179 2.15 -18.18 -0.25
CA TYR A 179 1.78 -19.48 0.33
C TYR A 179 2.99 -20.36 0.63
N LYS A 180 3.96 -20.41 -0.30
CA LYS A 180 5.22 -21.13 -0.09
C LYS A 180 6.06 -20.54 1.03
N LEU A 181 6.07 -19.22 1.18
CA LEU A 181 6.85 -18.53 2.21
C LEU A 181 6.35 -18.84 3.63
N TYR A 182 5.07 -19.16 3.79
CA TYR A 182 4.45 -19.55 5.06
C TYR A 182 4.19 -21.06 5.16
N ASP A 183 4.75 -21.86 4.24
CA ASP A 183 4.64 -23.32 4.20
C ASP A 183 3.19 -23.85 4.19
N LEU A 184 2.28 -23.16 3.50
CA LEU A 184 0.88 -23.60 3.40
C LEU A 184 0.72 -24.89 2.62
N THR A 185 -0.14 -25.78 3.13
CA THR A 185 -0.57 -26.99 2.46
C THR A 185 -1.64 -26.71 1.39
N PRO A 186 -1.84 -27.61 0.41
CA PRO A 186 -2.87 -27.44 -0.62
C PRO A 186 -4.29 -27.28 -0.06
N ASP A 187 -4.60 -27.91 1.08
CA ASP A 187 -5.93 -27.79 1.70
C ASP A 187 -6.09 -26.44 2.43
N GLU A 188 -5.04 -25.93 3.06
CA GLU A 188 -5.06 -24.57 3.64
C GLU A 188 -5.19 -23.50 2.54
N ILE A 189 -4.54 -23.69 1.39
CA ILE A 189 -4.69 -22.78 0.25
C ILE A 189 -6.15 -22.72 -0.21
N LYS A 190 -6.84 -23.86 -0.32
CA LYS A 190 -8.28 -23.88 -0.68
C LYS A 190 -9.12 -23.08 0.32
N ILE A 191 -8.84 -23.21 1.62
CA ILE A 191 -9.53 -22.46 2.67
C ILE A 191 -9.29 -20.94 2.50
N VAL A 192 -8.05 -20.53 2.22
CA VAL A 192 -7.69 -19.12 1.99
C VAL A 192 -8.40 -18.56 0.75
N GLU A 193 -8.48 -19.35 -0.32
CA GLU A 193 -9.10 -18.95 -1.58
C GLU A 193 -10.63 -19.06 -1.57
N GLY A 194 -11.21 -19.77 -0.60
CA GLY A 194 -12.65 -19.98 -0.49
C GLY A 194 -13.21 -20.94 -1.56
N VAL A 195 -12.42 -21.95 -1.94
CA VAL A 195 -12.74 -22.97 -2.96
C VAL A 195 -13.00 -24.33 -2.32
#